data_AF-A0A3P7INZ4-F1
#
_entry.id   AF-A0A3P7INZ4-F1
#
_cell.length_a   1.000
_cell.length_b   1.000
_cell.length_c   1.000
_cell.angle_alpha   90.00
_cell.angle_beta   90.00
_cell.angle_gamma   90.00
#
_symmetry.space_group_name_H-M   'P 1'
#
loop_
_entity.id
_entity.type
_entity.pdbx_description
1 polymer ?
#
loop_
_entity_poly.entity_id
_entity_poly.type
_entity_poly.pdbx_seq_one_letter_code
_entity_poly.pdbx_strand_id
1 'polypeptide(L)'
;MDAREHYYTMITDVALRLPCQMRRILTEVKFDDRWQRILCELVSYQHAPQLRRQSKKVLLAMFNGDKQKYREVRDQHMMRAHIELLKKKYAQNSSFNHQQLTEMVEIVSAIAATANQRTTLWRAICEEQLNWLLQLACRVADAVSCSVVDLLVLAIRETPGQQEENIYLADKIISEEENRYLLMMLLVRYLIGRDENRRWLMHGLLRSTIQLASRHNQVVLLRILWNDLWPLARGLGDHGAQLADILATYASRLFNSSEMLAVCESELEAISLTVNRIEKEGHAGWYRQMTGLGLGWKTMLMDTSPCLDMAETVKLNSIKQEARFAANAMMLKLTCHYEISKVIIKLTDVKRNKMIKRVNLFYCPKSVESAVELKTCPELWQRASSCSVSIYVIHIYLLLYIYIAFFCEMVGSLITF
;
A
#
# COMPACT_ATOMS: atom_id res chain seq x y z
N MET A 1 -15.51 2.01 -53.38
CA MET A 1 -14.92 3.35 -53.14
C MET A 1 -15.66 4.32 -54.01
N ASP A 2 -16.42 5.23 -53.40
CA ASP A 2 -17.20 6.22 -54.11
C ASP A 2 -16.27 7.21 -54.84
N ALA A 3 -16.63 7.64 -56.04
CA ALA A 3 -15.83 8.59 -56.83
C ALA A 3 -15.48 9.88 -56.05
N ARG A 4 -16.33 10.27 -55.09
CA ARG A 4 -16.08 11.37 -54.16
C ARG A 4 -14.93 11.11 -53.20
N GLU A 5 -14.84 9.93 -52.60
CA GLU A 5 -13.73 9.56 -51.71
C GLU A 5 -12.40 9.57 -52.45
N HIS A 6 -12.39 9.09 -53.70
CA HIS A 6 -11.20 9.10 -54.54
C HIS A 6 -10.73 10.51 -54.88
N TYR A 7 -11.67 11.41 -55.18
CA TYR A 7 -11.39 12.83 -55.43
C TYR A 7 -10.82 13.54 -54.19
N TYR A 8 -11.41 13.34 -53.00
CA TYR A 8 -10.89 13.89 -51.75
C TYR A 8 -9.48 13.36 -51.41
N THR A 9 -9.22 12.08 -51.71
CA THR A 9 -7.89 11.46 -51.53
C THR A 9 -6.86 12.10 -52.47
N MET A 10 -7.22 12.37 -53.73
CA MET A 10 -6.34 13.08 -54.66
C MET A 10 -6.04 14.52 -54.21
N ILE A 11 -7.06 15.27 -53.80
CA ILE A 11 -6.86 16.66 -53.33
C ILE A 11 -5.95 16.70 -52.12
N THR A 12 -6.18 15.82 -51.14
CA THR A 12 -5.35 15.77 -49.92
C THR A 12 -3.90 15.39 -50.23
N ASP A 13 -3.67 14.48 -51.18
CA ASP A 13 -2.32 14.13 -51.61
C ASP A 13 -1.62 15.29 -52.35
N VAL A 14 -2.32 16.00 -53.22
CA VAL A 14 -1.79 17.22 -53.89
C VAL A 14 -1.49 18.32 -52.87
N ALA A 15 -2.40 18.55 -51.93
CA ALA A 15 -2.26 19.56 -50.87
C ALA A 15 -1.10 19.26 -49.90
N LEU A 16 -0.70 18.00 -49.74
CA LEU A 16 0.48 17.62 -48.95
C LEU A 16 1.78 17.61 -49.77
N ARG A 17 1.74 17.25 -51.05
CA ARG A 17 2.92 17.25 -51.92
C ARG A 17 3.42 18.64 -52.25
N LEU A 18 2.51 19.61 -52.43
CA LEU A 18 2.85 21.01 -52.73
C LEU A 18 3.76 21.64 -51.65
N PRO A 19 3.39 21.64 -50.35
CA PRO A 19 4.24 22.10 -49.26
C PRO A 19 5.62 21.43 -49.22
N CYS A 20 5.67 20.12 -49.46
CA CYS A 20 6.91 19.35 -49.54
C CYS A 20 7.85 19.88 -50.64
N GLN A 21 7.31 20.15 -51.83
CA GLN A 21 8.09 20.64 -52.96
C GLN A 21 8.44 22.12 -52.80
N MET A 22 7.51 22.93 -52.30
CA MET A 22 7.75 24.34 -52.02
C MET A 22 8.92 24.51 -51.04
N ARG A 23 9.02 23.71 -49.99
CA ARG A 23 10.15 23.80 -49.05
C ARG A 23 11.47 23.24 -49.58
N ARG A 24 11.43 22.33 -50.57
CA ARG A 24 12.64 21.90 -51.28
C ARG A 24 13.21 23.01 -52.17
N ILE A 25 12.36 23.90 -52.67
CA ILE A 25 12.72 24.96 -53.61
C ILE A 25 12.97 26.29 -52.86
N LEU A 26 12.18 26.56 -51.83
CA LEU A 26 12.21 27.77 -51.01
C LEU A 26 12.54 27.38 -49.55
N THR A 27 13.82 27.49 -49.19
CA THR A 27 14.32 27.17 -47.84
C THR A 27 13.76 28.09 -46.74
N GLU A 28 13.18 29.24 -47.10
CA GLU A 28 12.66 30.24 -46.17
C GLU A 28 11.18 30.06 -45.78
N VAL A 29 10.47 29.06 -46.32
CA VAL A 29 9.05 28.84 -45.99
C VAL A 29 8.91 28.31 -44.56
N LYS A 30 8.55 29.22 -43.65
CA LYS A 30 8.10 28.90 -42.29
C LYS A 30 6.66 28.39 -42.36
N PHE A 31 6.43 27.22 -41.79
CA PHE A 31 5.09 26.68 -41.60
C PHE A 31 4.66 26.96 -40.16
N ASP A 32 3.46 27.50 -40.00
CA ASP A 32 2.88 27.80 -38.69
C ASP A 32 2.60 26.56 -37.85
N ASP A 33 2.45 26.76 -36.54
CA ASP A 33 2.08 25.73 -35.57
C ASP A 33 0.76 25.01 -35.88
N ARG A 34 -0.12 25.63 -36.68
CA ARG A 34 -1.35 25.00 -37.16
C ARG A 34 -1.06 23.87 -38.15
N TRP A 35 -0.08 24.05 -39.04
CA TRP A 35 0.35 23.02 -39.96
C TRP A 35 1.00 21.85 -39.23
N GLN A 36 1.83 22.14 -38.21
CA GLN A 36 2.43 21.11 -37.38
C GLN A 36 1.37 20.24 -36.71
N ARG A 37 0.35 20.84 -36.10
CA ARG A 37 -0.76 20.12 -35.46
C ARG A 37 -1.51 19.21 -36.45
N ILE A 38 -1.94 19.76 -37.59
CA ILE A 38 -2.69 19.00 -38.60
C ILE A 38 -1.85 17.84 -39.14
N LEU A 39 -0.57 18.08 -39.43
CA LEU A 39 0.33 17.02 -39.93
C LEU A 39 0.57 15.94 -38.88
N CYS A 40 0.71 16.30 -37.60
CA CYS A 40 0.82 15.31 -36.53
C CYS A 40 -0.45 14.46 -36.39
N GLU A 41 -1.65 15.05 -36.47
CA GLU A 41 -2.92 14.31 -36.48
C GLU A 41 -2.98 13.31 -37.65
N LEU A 42 -2.61 13.76 -38.85
CA LEU A 42 -2.59 12.93 -40.06
C LEU A 42 -1.53 11.81 -40.00
N VAL A 43 -0.40 12.04 -39.34
CA VAL A 43 0.65 11.03 -39.12
C VAL A 43 0.20 9.93 -38.15
N SER A 44 -0.70 10.28 -37.25
CA SER A 44 -1.21 9.37 -36.20
C SER A 44 -2.45 8.60 -36.64
N TYR A 45 -3.07 9.00 -37.75
CA TYR A 45 -4.20 8.32 -38.34
C TYR A 45 -3.80 6.95 -38.93
N GLN A 46 -4.23 5.86 -38.31
CA GLN A 46 -3.84 4.50 -38.71
C GLN A 46 -4.58 3.99 -39.95
N HIS A 47 -5.82 4.43 -40.17
CA HIS A 47 -6.68 3.91 -41.25
C HIS A 47 -6.34 4.43 -42.66
N ALA A 48 -5.38 5.36 -42.80
CA ALA A 48 -4.97 5.92 -44.10
C ALA A 48 -3.43 5.91 -44.29
N PRO A 49 -2.84 4.77 -44.72
CA PRO A 49 -1.37 4.62 -44.77
C PRO A 49 -0.68 5.54 -45.79
N GLN A 50 -1.35 5.87 -46.90
CA GLN A 50 -0.80 6.79 -47.89
C GLN A 50 -0.72 8.22 -47.36
N LEU A 51 -1.80 8.71 -46.76
CA LEU A 51 -1.88 10.03 -46.11
C LEU A 51 -0.83 10.18 -45.01
N ARG A 52 -0.65 9.14 -44.21
CA ARG A 52 0.38 9.06 -43.17
C ARG A 52 1.80 9.17 -43.74
N ARG A 53 2.10 8.46 -44.83
CA ARG A 53 3.42 8.50 -45.49
C ARG A 53 3.72 9.89 -46.04
N GLN A 54 2.75 10.56 -46.64
CA GLN A 54 2.95 11.90 -47.21
C GLN A 54 3.07 12.95 -46.11
N SER A 55 2.21 12.92 -45.11
CA SER A 55 2.26 13.85 -43.96
C SER A 55 3.59 13.75 -43.21
N LYS A 56 4.13 12.52 -43.06
CA LYS A 56 5.48 12.30 -42.51
C LYS A 56 6.58 12.96 -43.36
N LYS A 57 6.50 12.91 -44.69
CA LYS A 57 7.48 13.55 -45.57
C LYS A 57 7.43 15.07 -45.43
N VAL A 58 6.23 15.65 -45.33
CA VAL A 58 6.06 17.10 -45.11
C VAL A 58 6.65 17.48 -43.77
N LEU A 59 6.27 16.78 -42.70
CA LEU A 59 6.76 17.09 -41.35
C LEU A 59 8.29 16.93 -41.24
N LEU A 60 8.90 15.95 -41.91
CA LEU A 60 10.37 15.83 -41.97
C LEU A 60 11.01 16.97 -42.78
N ALA A 61 10.41 17.36 -43.91
CA ALA A 61 10.89 18.49 -44.69
C ALA A 61 10.80 19.82 -43.90
N MET A 62 9.84 19.93 -42.98
CA MET A 62 9.72 21.07 -42.05
C MET A 62 10.85 21.20 -41.04
N PHE A 63 11.67 20.17 -40.83
CA PHE A 63 12.81 20.22 -39.93
C PHE A 63 14.13 19.96 -40.66
N ASN A 64 14.18 20.23 -41.96
CA ASN A 64 15.35 20.02 -42.81
C ASN A 64 15.87 18.57 -42.78
N GLY A 65 14.97 17.60 -42.55
CA GLY A 65 15.31 16.19 -42.44
C GLY A 65 15.77 15.73 -41.06
N ASP A 66 15.72 16.60 -40.04
CA ASP A 66 16.06 16.23 -38.67
C ASP A 66 15.05 15.21 -38.10
N LYS A 67 15.52 13.97 -37.99
CA LYS A 67 14.72 12.84 -37.51
C LYS A 67 14.40 12.94 -36.02
N GLN A 68 15.22 13.64 -35.24
CA GLN A 68 15.05 13.77 -33.80
C GLN A 68 13.98 14.81 -33.48
N LYS A 69 14.06 16.01 -34.05
CA LYS A 69 13.01 17.04 -33.90
C LYS A 69 11.65 16.58 -34.40
N TYR A 70 11.60 15.87 -35.53
CA TYR A 70 10.36 15.24 -36.01
C TYR A 70 9.74 14.31 -34.98
N ARG A 71 10.58 13.47 -34.36
CA ARG A 71 10.17 12.49 -33.34
C ARG A 71 9.69 13.17 -32.07
N GLU A 72 10.33 14.26 -31.67
CA GLU A 72 9.96 15.04 -30.48
C GLU A 72 8.61 15.73 -30.69
N VAL A 73 8.45 16.48 -31.78
CA VAL A 73 7.20 17.20 -32.09
C VAL A 73 6.01 16.24 -32.26
N ARG A 74 6.23 15.12 -32.94
CA ARG A 74 5.18 14.10 -33.10
C ARG A 74 4.76 13.51 -31.75
N ASP A 75 5.71 13.11 -30.90
CA ASP A 75 5.38 12.45 -29.64
C ASP A 75 4.79 13.43 -28.63
N GLN A 76 5.28 14.67 -28.60
CA GLN A 76 4.70 15.74 -27.79
C GLN A 76 3.24 15.99 -28.18
N HIS A 77 2.95 16.10 -29.49
CA HIS A 77 1.57 16.25 -29.97
C HIS A 77 0.71 15.04 -29.59
N MET A 78 1.24 13.82 -29.74
CA MET A 78 0.52 12.59 -29.37
C MET A 78 0.17 12.52 -27.89
N MET A 79 1.12 12.81 -27.01
CA MET A 79 0.89 12.83 -25.57
C MET A 79 -0.18 13.87 -25.21
N ARG A 80 -0.09 15.09 -25.75
CA ARG A 80 -1.08 16.15 -25.52
C ARG A 80 -2.47 15.76 -26.05
N ALA A 81 -2.56 15.17 -27.24
CA ALA A 81 -3.81 14.71 -27.81
C ALA A 81 -4.48 13.60 -26.96
N HIS A 82 -3.68 12.67 -26.43
CA HIS A 82 -4.17 11.64 -25.52
C HIS A 82 -4.64 12.21 -24.17
N ILE A 83 -3.92 13.19 -23.60
CA ILE A 83 -4.36 13.90 -22.38
C ILE A 83 -5.68 14.63 -22.62
N GLU A 84 -5.82 15.34 -23.73
CA GLU A 84 -7.07 16.04 -24.06
C GLU A 84 -8.23 15.08 -24.32
N LEU A 85 -7.96 13.91 -24.93
CA LEU A 85 -8.96 12.84 -25.06
C LEU A 85 -9.39 12.31 -23.69
N LEU A 86 -8.43 12.11 -22.77
CA LEU A 86 -8.68 11.65 -21.41
C LEU A 86 -9.50 12.69 -20.62
N LYS A 87 -9.19 13.98 -20.75
CA LYS A 87 -9.97 15.10 -20.19
C LYS A 87 -11.41 15.11 -20.71
N LYS A 88 -11.61 14.97 -22.02
CA LYS A 88 -12.94 14.91 -22.62
C LYS A 88 -13.74 13.73 -22.08
N LYS A 89 -13.16 12.53 -22.01
CA LYS A 89 -13.81 11.34 -21.44
C LYS A 89 -14.13 11.50 -19.95
N TYR A 90 -13.25 12.16 -19.20
CA TYR A 90 -13.48 12.45 -17.79
C TYR A 90 -14.62 13.46 -17.59
N ALA A 91 -14.67 14.54 -18.38
CA ALA A 91 -15.69 15.57 -18.26
C ALA A 91 -17.09 15.12 -18.72
N GLN A 92 -17.18 14.17 -19.64
CA GLN A 92 -18.44 13.67 -20.19
C GLN A 92 -19.18 12.70 -19.26
N ASN A 93 -18.49 12.09 -18.30
CA ASN A 93 -19.03 11.00 -17.49
C ASN A 93 -19.07 11.38 -16.01
N SER A 94 -20.26 11.34 -15.41
CA SER A 94 -20.45 11.47 -13.96
C SER A 94 -20.12 10.17 -13.20
N SER A 95 -20.25 9.02 -13.86
CA SER A 95 -19.91 7.69 -13.34
C SER A 95 -19.31 6.84 -14.45
N PHE A 96 -18.28 6.06 -14.14
CA PHE A 96 -17.57 5.26 -15.13
C PHE A 96 -17.99 3.79 -15.08
N ASN A 97 -18.41 3.26 -16.23
CA ASN A 97 -18.61 1.83 -16.41
C ASN A 97 -17.27 1.10 -16.61
N HIS A 98 -17.24 -0.22 -16.41
CA HIS A 98 -16.02 -1.02 -16.57
C HIS A 98 -15.34 -0.80 -17.94
N GLN A 99 -16.11 -0.81 -19.03
CA GLN A 99 -15.58 -0.57 -20.38
C GLN A 99 -14.93 0.82 -20.51
N GLN A 100 -15.55 1.85 -19.96
CA GLN A 100 -15.02 3.22 -19.99
C GLN A 100 -13.72 3.32 -19.18
N LEU A 101 -13.63 2.61 -18.04
CA LEU A 101 -12.38 2.54 -17.25
C LEU A 101 -11.28 1.82 -18.03
N THR A 102 -11.58 0.72 -18.72
CA THR A 102 -10.61 0.02 -19.58
C THR A 102 -10.08 0.94 -20.68
N GLU A 103 -10.97 1.66 -21.38
CA GLU A 103 -10.56 2.63 -22.41
C GLU A 103 -9.67 3.74 -21.84
N MET A 104 -9.97 4.23 -20.63
CA MET A 104 -9.11 5.22 -19.96
C MET A 104 -7.73 4.64 -19.61
N VAL A 105 -7.65 3.40 -19.13
CA VAL A 105 -6.38 2.70 -18.89
C VAL A 105 -5.59 2.54 -20.18
N GLU A 106 -6.24 2.21 -21.30
CA GLU A 106 -5.58 2.10 -22.61
C GLU A 106 -4.99 3.44 -23.08
N ILE A 107 -5.72 4.54 -22.89
CA ILE A 107 -5.23 5.89 -23.22
C ILE A 107 -4.01 6.23 -22.36
N VAL A 108 -4.07 6.01 -21.04
CA VAL A 108 -2.95 6.26 -20.12
C VAL A 108 -1.75 5.36 -20.48
N SER A 109 -1.99 4.10 -20.82
CA SER A 109 -0.96 3.15 -21.24
C SER A 109 -0.28 3.56 -22.54
N ALA A 110 -1.04 4.13 -23.49
CA ALA A 110 -0.48 4.68 -24.72
C ALA A 110 0.44 5.88 -24.44
N ILE A 111 0.06 6.75 -23.51
CA ILE A 111 0.93 7.85 -23.04
C ILE A 111 2.19 7.26 -22.41
N ALA A 112 2.06 6.31 -21.49
CA ALA A 112 3.19 5.67 -20.81
C ALA A 112 4.19 5.02 -21.79
N ALA A 113 3.70 4.36 -22.85
CA ALA A 113 4.54 3.78 -23.89
C ALA A 113 5.39 4.83 -24.63
N THR A 114 4.82 5.99 -24.93
CA THR A 114 5.56 7.11 -25.52
C THR A 114 6.49 7.81 -24.52
N ALA A 115 6.04 7.95 -23.27
CA ALA A 115 6.78 8.61 -22.19
C ALA A 115 8.07 7.85 -21.85
N ASN A 116 8.00 6.51 -21.82
CA ASN A 116 9.17 5.67 -21.55
C ASN A 116 10.27 5.79 -22.63
N GLN A 117 9.92 6.16 -23.86
CA GLN A 117 10.88 6.40 -24.93
C GLN A 117 11.49 7.82 -24.91
N ARG A 118 10.77 8.80 -24.36
CA ARG A 118 11.13 10.23 -24.33
C ARG A 118 10.74 10.86 -23.00
N THR A 119 11.46 10.48 -21.95
CA THR A 119 11.18 10.91 -20.57
C THR A 119 11.27 12.42 -20.39
N THR A 120 12.20 13.10 -21.07
CA THR A 120 12.37 14.56 -21.00
C THR A 120 11.15 15.33 -21.48
N LEU A 121 10.59 14.94 -22.64
CA LEU A 121 9.36 15.53 -23.16
C LEU A 121 8.17 15.24 -22.25
N TRP A 122 8.10 14.01 -21.72
CA TRP A 122 7.04 13.66 -20.79
C TRP A 122 7.08 14.53 -19.53
N ARG A 123 8.26 14.82 -18.98
CA ARG A 123 8.38 15.72 -17.81
C ARG A 123 7.83 17.11 -18.06
N ALA A 124 8.20 17.74 -19.18
CA ALA A 124 7.70 19.07 -19.51
C ALA A 124 6.16 19.09 -19.63
N ILE A 125 5.58 18.06 -20.27
CA ILE A 125 4.12 17.93 -20.37
C ILE A 125 3.47 17.61 -19.01
N CYS A 126 4.13 16.77 -18.21
CA CYS A 126 3.67 16.42 -16.86
C CYS A 126 3.65 17.65 -15.96
N GLU A 127 4.67 18.52 -16.04
CA GLU A 127 4.73 19.77 -15.29
C GLU A 127 3.59 20.73 -15.65
N GLU A 128 3.22 20.82 -16.93
CA GLU A 128 2.07 21.58 -17.42
C GLU A 128 0.73 21.00 -16.92
N GLN A 129 0.64 19.68 -16.76
CA GLN A 129 -0.62 18.95 -16.48
C GLN A 129 -0.68 18.33 -15.08
N LEU A 130 0.28 18.65 -14.20
CA LEU A 130 0.53 17.96 -12.94
C LEU A 130 -0.71 17.95 -12.04
N ASN A 131 -1.27 19.12 -11.77
CA ASN A 131 -2.43 19.27 -10.89
C ASN A 131 -3.61 18.44 -11.42
N TRP A 132 -3.88 18.49 -12.73
CA TRP A 132 -4.96 17.70 -13.33
C TRP A 132 -4.72 16.19 -13.23
N LEU A 133 -3.49 15.71 -13.44
CA LEU A 133 -3.14 14.29 -13.29
C LEU A 133 -3.30 13.82 -11.83
N LEU A 134 -2.87 14.65 -10.86
CA LEU A 134 -3.06 14.37 -9.43
C LEU A 134 -4.54 14.31 -9.06
N GLN A 135 -5.35 15.25 -9.56
CA GLN A 135 -6.81 15.24 -9.36
C GLN A 135 -7.46 13.99 -9.97
N LEU A 136 -7.03 13.59 -11.17
CA LEU A 136 -7.53 12.39 -11.84
C LEU A 136 -7.22 11.13 -11.04
N ALA A 137 -5.98 10.96 -10.57
CA ALA A 137 -5.58 9.83 -9.72
C ALA A 137 -6.40 9.79 -8.42
N CYS A 138 -6.69 10.95 -7.84
CA CYS A 138 -7.50 11.02 -6.62
C CYS A 138 -8.96 10.60 -6.81
N ARG A 139 -9.57 10.95 -7.95
CA ARG A 139 -11.04 10.89 -8.13
C ARG A 139 -11.54 9.67 -8.89
N VAL A 140 -10.68 8.96 -9.63
CA VAL A 140 -11.08 7.81 -10.45
C VAL A 140 -10.89 6.50 -9.69
N ALA A 141 -11.51 5.42 -10.18
CA ALA A 141 -11.32 4.06 -9.71
C ALA A 141 -9.86 3.60 -9.78
N ASP A 142 -9.51 2.62 -8.96
CA ASP A 142 -8.12 2.21 -8.72
C ASP A 142 -7.36 1.80 -9.98
N ALA A 143 -8.01 1.16 -10.96
CA ALA A 143 -7.35 0.72 -12.17
C ALA A 143 -6.71 1.88 -12.95
N VAL A 144 -7.50 2.94 -13.21
CA VAL A 144 -7.00 4.15 -13.91
C VAL A 144 -6.05 4.93 -13.01
N SER A 145 -6.38 5.07 -11.72
CA SER A 145 -5.55 5.80 -10.77
C SER A 145 -4.14 5.22 -10.68
N CYS A 146 -3.99 3.90 -10.53
CA CYS A 146 -2.69 3.23 -10.50
C CYS A 146 -1.90 3.52 -11.79
N SER A 147 -2.53 3.43 -12.96
CA SER A 147 -1.86 3.75 -14.23
C SER A 147 -1.41 5.22 -14.32
N VAL A 148 -2.18 6.15 -13.75
CA VAL A 148 -1.79 7.57 -13.68
C VAL A 148 -0.64 7.78 -12.68
N VAL A 149 -0.66 7.08 -11.54
CA VAL A 149 0.43 7.12 -10.56
C VAL A 149 1.72 6.56 -11.16
N ASP A 150 1.66 5.44 -11.88
CA ASP A 150 2.81 4.89 -12.63
C ASP A 150 3.38 5.94 -13.60
N LEU A 151 2.49 6.64 -14.31
CA LEU A 151 2.88 7.69 -15.24
C LEU A 151 3.53 8.91 -14.55
N LEU A 152 3.07 9.27 -13.35
CA LEU A 152 3.69 10.30 -12.51
C LEU A 152 5.06 9.84 -12.01
N VAL A 153 5.19 8.58 -11.57
CA VAL A 153 6.47 7.98 -11.18
C VAL A 153 7.46 8.03 -12.34
N LEU A 154 7.04 7.75 -13.58
CA LEU A 154 7.89 7.87 -14.76
C LEU A 154 8.41 9.30 -14.99
N ALA A 155 7.65 10.34 -14.64
CA ALA A 155 8.13 11.72 -14.71
C ALA A 155 9.14 12.04 -13.60
N ILE A 156 8.89 11.54 -12.38
CA ILE A 156 9.63 11.86 -11.15
C ILE A 156 10.82 10.91 -10.93
N ARG A 157 11.14 10.00 -11.87
CA ARG A 157 12.35 9.17 -11.77
C ARG A 157 13.61 9.90 -12.24
N GLU A 158 14.69 9.73 -11.49
CA GLU A 158 16.03 10.15 -11.88
C GLU A 158 16.42 9.55 -13.23
N THR A 159 16.65 10.40 -14.23
CA THR A 159 17.44 10.00 -15.41
C THR A 159 18.87 10.47 -15.24
N PRO A 160 19.87 9.59 -15.49
CA PRO A 160 21.27 9.98 -15.42
C PRO A 160 21.54 11.09 -16.44
N GLY A 161 21.94 12.28 -15.96
CA GLY A 161 22.36 13.41 -16.79
C GLY A 161 21.62 14.74 -16.61
N GLN A 162 20.56 14.84 -15.79
CA GLN A 162 19.74 16.08 -15.68
C GLN A 162 19.25 16.36 -14.25
N GLN A 163 20.18 16.54 -13.30
CA GLN A 163 19.80 16.76 -11.90
C GLN A 163 19.03 18.07 -11.65
N GLU A 164 19.30 19.14 -12.40
CA GLU A 164 18.69 20.45 -12.17
C GLU A 164 17.20 20.54 -12.58
N GLU A 165 16.82 19.98 -13.72
CA GLU A 165 15.40 19.95 -14.17
C GLU A 165 14.54 19.02 -13.30
N ASN A 166 15.14 17.98 -12.73
CA ASN A 166 14.43 17.01 -11.88
C ASN A 166 13.97 17.63 -10.55
N ILE A 167 14.64 18.69 -10.08
CA ILE A 167 14.30 19.36 -8.82
C ILE A 167 12.97 20.10 -8.94
N TYR A 168 12.72 20.75 -10.07
CA TYR A 168 11.57 21.64 -10.23
C TYR A 168 10.22 20.93 -10.10
N LEU A 169 10.06 19.75 -10.70
CA LEU A 169 8.78 19.03 -10.67
C LEU A 169 8.45 18.52 -9.25
N ALA A 170 9.43 17.93 -8.56
CA ALA A 170 9.25 17.45 -7.19
C ALA A 170 8.97 18.61 -6.23
N ASP A 171 9.67 19.74 -6.41
CA ASP A 171 9.40 20.95 -5.65
C ASP A 171 8.01 21.53 -5.93
N LYS A 172 7.52 21.50 -7.17
CA LYS A 172 6.17 21.96 -7.51
C LYS A 172 5.06 21.14 -6.86
N ILE A 173 5.27 19.82 -6.69
CA ILE A 173 4.34 18.94 -5.98
C ILE A 173 4.23 19.36 -4.50
N ILE A 174 5.34 19.77 -3.88
CA ILE A 174 5.39 20.08 -2.44
C ILE A 174 5.08 21.56 -2.16
N SER A 175 5.45 22.47 -3.05
CA SER A 175 5.32 23.92 -2.82
C SER A 175 3.86 24.38 -2.93
N GLU A 176 3.08 23.80 -3.84
CA GLU A 176 1.67 24.15 -4.01
C GLU A 176 0.79 23.43 -2.98
N GLU A 177 -0.07 24.16 -2.27
CA GLU A 177 -0.92 23.60 -1.20
C GLU A 177 -1.92 22.56 -1.74
N GLU A 178 -2.49 22.81 -2.91
CA GLU A 178 -3.43 21.90 -3.56
C GLU A 178 -2.76 20.55 -3.89
N ASN A 179 -1.54 20.60 -4.43
CA ASN A 179 -0.79 19.39 -4.79
C ASN A 179 -0.42 18.60 -3.54
N ARG A 180 -0.07 19.27 -2.42
CA ARG A 180 0.16 18.61 -1.12
C ARG A 180 -1.08 17.89 -0.62
N TYR A 181 -2.25 18.51 -0.72
CA TYR A 181 -3.51 17.89 -0.31
C TYR A 181 -3.82 16.65 -1.17
N LEU A 182 -3.71 16.77 -2.50
CA LEU A 182 -3.90 15.65 -3.43
C LEU A 182 -2.91 14.52 -3.16
N LEU A 183 -1.64 14.85 -2.92
CA LEU A 183 -0.61 13.88 -2.54
C LEU A 183 -1.02 13.15 -1.25
N MET A 184 -1.43 13.88 -0.21
CA MET A 184 -1.87 13.26 1.05
C MET A 184 -3.07 12.33 0.86
N MET A 185 -4.05 12.70 0.03
CA MET A 185 -5.16 11.79 -0.29
C MET A 185 -4.68 10.50 -0.97
N LEU A 186 -3.71 10.60 -1.90
CA LEU A 186 -3.12 9.44 -2.56
C LEU A 186 -2.31 8.57 -1.58
N LEU A 187 -1.56 9.18 -0.67
CA LEU A 187 -0.81 8.46 0.36
C LEU A 187 -1.74 7.69 1.29
N VAL A 188 -2.80 8.31 1.80
CA VAL A 188 -3.79 7.63 2.65
C VAL A 188 -4.50 6.51 1.88
N ARG A 189 -4.84 6.73 0.60
CA ARG A 189 -5.54 5.75 -0.23
C ARG A 189 -4.69 4.54 -0.60
N TYR A 190 -3.42 4.75 -0.96
CA TYR A 190 -2.58 3.70 -1.55
C TYR A 190 -1.41 3.25 -0.67
N LEU A 191 -0.73 4.16 0.05
CA LEU A 191 0.41 3.78 0.90
C LEU A 191 -0.07 2.99 2.12
N ILE A 192 -1.21 3.36 2.68
CA ILE A 192 -1.86 2.70 3.82
C ILE A 192 -2.95 1.70 3.33
N GLY A 193 -3.02 1.48 2.02
CA GLY A 193 -3.99 0.58 1.39
C GLY A 193 -3.71 -0.91 1.65
N ARG A 194 -4.71 -1.77 1.40
CA ARG A 194 -4.60 -3.23 1.59
C ARG A 194 -3.72 -3.92 0.55
N ASP A 195 -3.62 -3.36 -0.64
CA ASP A 195 -2.89 -3.97 -1.76
C ASP A 195 -1.39 -3.66 -1.70
N GLU A 196 -0.57 -4.68 -1.53
CA GLU A 196 0.89 -4.54 -1.43
C GLU A 196 1.52 -3.89 -2.66
N ASN A 197 1.10 -4.28 -3.87
CA ASN A 197 1.61 -3.69 -5.12
C ASN A 197 1.36 -2.18 -5.18
N ARG A 198 0.21 -1.72 -4.68
CA ARG A 198 -0.15 -0.30 -4.67
C ARG A 198 0.63 0.45 -3.59
N ARG A 199 0.90 -0.20 -2.45
CA ARG A 199 1.78 0.35 -1.41
C ARG A 199 3.19 0.59 -1.94
N TRP A 200 3.76 -0.38 -2.67
CA TRP A 200 5.08 -0.24 -3.28
C TRP A 200 5.13 0.81 -4.39
N LEU A 201 4.08 0.91 -5.20
CA LEU A 201 3.97 1.97 -6.20
C LEU A 201 4.00 3.36 -5.55
N MET A 202 3.20 3.53 -4.49
CA MET A 202 3.12 4.80 -3.77
C MET A 202 4.41 5.10 -2.99
N HIS A 203 5.05 4.08 -2.42
CA HIS A 203 6.38 4.18 -1.82
C HIS A 203 7.41 4.66 -2.83
N GLY A 204 7.41 4.11 -4.05
CA GLY A 204 8.27 4.53 -5.14
C GLY A 204 8.07 5.99 -5.53
N LEU A 205 6.80 6.43 -5.67
CA LEU A 205 6.46 7.83 -5.94
C LEU A 205 6.99 8.75 -4.83
N LEU A 206 6.70 8.42 -3.57
CA LEU A 206 7.07 9.23 -2.42
C LEU A 206 8.59 9.32 -2.25
N ARG A 207 9.28 8.18 -2.38
CA ARG A 207 10.74 8.09 -2.32
C ARG A 207 11.39 8.95 -3.41
N SER A 208 10.94 8.82 -4.67
CA SER A 208 11.49 9.61 -5.78
C SER A 208 11.20 11.12 -5.60
N THR A 209 10.03 11.47 -5.08
CA THR A 209 9.67 12.87 -4.77
C THR A 209 10.59 13.44 -3.70
N ILE A 210 10.87 12.71 -2.61
CA ILE A 210 11.80 13.14 -1.56
C ILE A 210 13.24 13.26 -2.10
N GLN A 211 13.71 12.30 -2.90
CA GLN A 211 15.08 12.32 -3.43
C GLN A 211 15.36 13.52 -4.33
N LEU A 212 14.38 13.91 -5.15
CA LEU A 212 14.52 14.98 -6.13
C LEU A 212 14.17 16.36 -5.60
N ALA A 213 13.32 16.47 -4.57
CA ALA A 213 12.95 17.76 -4.00
C ALA A 213 14.16 18.51 -3.41
N SER A 214 14.08 19.83 -3.37
CA SER A 214 15.04 20.68 -2.66
C SER A 214 15.09 20.35 -1.18
N ARG A 215 16.23 20.64 -0.54
CA ARG A 215 16.45 20.37 0.89
C ARG A 215 15.35 20.94 1.80
N HIS A 216 14.82 22.12 1.47
CA HIS A 216 13.72 22.74 2.21
C HIS A 216 12.43 21.91 2.10
N ASN A 217 12.04 21.59 0.88
CA ASN A 217 10.81 20.83 0.60
C ASN A 217 10.90 19.38 1.10
N GLN A 218 12.09 18.77 1.09
CA GLN A 218 12.35 17.47 1.72
C GLN A 218 11.96 17.48 3.21
N VAL A 219 12.40 18.51 3.96
CA VAL A 219 12.10 18.64 5.40
C VAL A 219 10.61 18.92 5.60
N VAL A 220 10.00 19.79 4.79
CA VAL A 220 8.56 20.09 4.86
C VAL A 220 7.73 18.83 4.64
N LEU A 221 8.01 18.07 3.58
CA LEU A 221 7.30 16.82 3.28
C LEU A 221 7.50 15.79 4.40
N LEU A 222 8.72 15.64 4.91
CA LEU A 222 8.98 14.70 6.00
C LEU A 222 8.24 15.08 7.30
N ARG A 223 8.13 16.37 7.62
CA ARG A 223 7.32 16.85 8.77
C ARG A 223 5.83 16.54 8.58
N ILE A 224 5.29 16.71 7.38
CA ILE A 224 3.89 16.35 7.06
C ILE A 224 3.68 14.84 7.23
N LEU A 225 4.59 14.01 6.70
CA LEU A 225 4.51 12.56 6.86
C LEU A 225 4.55 12.13 8.33
N TRP A 226 5.41 12.76 9.14
CA TRP A 226 5.54 12.45 10.56
C TRP A 226 4.35 12.94 11.41
N ASN A 227 3.88 14.16 11.18
CA ASN A 227 2.84 14.76 12.01
C ASN A 227 1.43 14.28 11.62
N ASP A 228 1.16 14.15 10.33
CA ASP A 228 -0.20 13.92 9.83
C ASP A 228 -0.44 12.44 9.47
N LEU A 229 0.53 11.78 8.81
CA LEU A 229 0.34 10.44 8.26
C LEU A 229 0.76 9.32 9.22
N TRP A 230 1.88 9.49 9.92
CA TRP A 230 2.43 8.46 10.79
C TRP A 230 1.50 8.06 11.96
N PRO A 231 0.79 8.99 12.64
CA PRO A 231 -0.17 8.62 13.68
C PRO A 231 -1.30 7.71 13.17
N LEU A 232 -1.70 7.87 11.91
CA LEU A 232 -2.70 7.00 11.26
C LEU A 232 -2.12 5.61 10.98
N ALA A 233 -0.83 5.51 10.64
CA ALA A 233 -0.17 4.27 10.27
C ALA A 233 0.29 3.41 11.47
N ARG A 234 0.62 4.01 12.62
CA ARG A 234 1.16 3.33 13.83
C ARG A 234 0.29 2.17 14.34
N GLY A 235 -0.99 2.11 13.97
CA GLY A 235 -1.95 1.09 14.38
C GLY A 235 -2.45 0.17 13.26
N LEU A 236 -1.81 0.16 12.09
CA LEU A 236 -2.29 -0.58 10.91
C LEU A 236 -1.37 -1.74 10.50
N GLY A 237 -0.38 -2.07 11.34
CA GLY A 237 0.46 -3.25 11.17
C GLY A 237 1.25 -3.24 9.87
N ASP A 238 1.08 -4.27 9.05
CA ASP A 238 1.78 -4.45 7.77
C ASP A 238 1.51 -3.30 6.77
N HIS A 239 0.39 -2.61 6.89
CA HIS A 239 0.03 -1.47 6.04
C HIS A 239 0.93 -0.24 6.29
N GLY A 240 1.52 -0.12 7.48
CA GLY A 240 2.41 0.99 7.84
C GLY A 240 3.88 0.77 7.47
N ALA A 241 4.25 -0.43 7.02
CA ALA A 241 5.65 -0.82 6.83
C ALA A 241 6.39 0.04 5.79
N GLN A 242 5.75 0.33 4.66
CA GLN A 242 6.35 1.17 3.61
C GLN A 242 6.56 2.62 4.07
N LEU A 243 5.63 3.17 4.86
CA LEU A 243 5.81 4.50 5.43
C LEU A 243 6.95 4.53 6.46
N ALA A 244 7.02 3.50 7.32
CA ALA A 244 8.08 3.35 8.30
C ALA A 244 9.47 3.28 7.64
N ASP A 245 9.61 2.55 6.52
CA ASP A 245 10.86 2.46 5.75
C ASP A 245 11.34 3.85 5.26
N ILE A 246 10.43 4.65 4.70
CA ILE A 246 10.74 6.01 4.24
C ILE A 246 11.14 6.89 5.42
N LEU A 247 10.35 6.90 6.49
CA LEU A 247 10.64 7.71 7.68
C LEU A 247 11.99 7.32 8.29
N ALA A 248 12.28 6.02 8.46
CA ALA A 248 13.55 5.54 9.00
C ALA A 248 14.74 5.93 8.12
N THR A 249 14.58 5.87 6.80
CA THR A 249 15.64 6.19 5.83
C THR A 249 15.98 7.68 5.82
N TYR A 250 14.96 8.55 5.90
CA TYR A 250 15.14 10.00 5.69
C TYR A 250 15.15 10.83 6.98
N ALA A 251 14.54 10.38 8.08
CA ALA A 251 14.49 11.14 9.32
C ALA A 251 15.89 11.51 9.84
N SER A 252 16.77 10.53 9.95
CA SER A 252 18.16 10.74 10.39
C SER A 252 18.96 11.68 9.50
N ARG A 253 18.58 11.82 8.22
CA ARG A 253 19.30 12.63 7.23
C ARG A 253 18.78 14.05 7.12
N LEU A 254 17.50 14.28 7.41
CA LEU A 254 16.80 15.54 7.15
C LEU A 254 16.49 16.34 8.41
N PHE A 255 16.21 15.67 9.53
CA PHE A 255 15.89 16.34 10.79
C PHE A 255 17.13 16.81 11.54
N ASN A 256 16.95 17.89 12.30
CA ASN A 256 17.97 18.39 13.22
C ASN A 256 18.05 17.49 14.46
N SER A 257 19.14 17.59 15.23
CA SER A 257 19.34 16.77 16.45
C SER A 257 18.20 16.90 17.46
N SER A 258 17.62 18.10 17.64
CA SER A 258 16.49 18.32 18.53
C SER A 258 15.18 17.69 18.04
N GLU A 259 14.91 17.76 16.74
CA GLU A 259 13.72 17.14 16.13
C GLU A 259 13.81 15.62 16.19
N MET A 260 15.00 15.06 15.93
CA MET A 260 15.25 13.63 16.07
C MET A 260 15.02 13.13 17.50
N LEU A 261 15.43 13.91 18.51
CA LEU A 261 15.15 13.56 19.91
C LEU A 261 13.64 13.54 20.19
N ALA A 262 12.89 14.55 19.74
CA ALA A 262 11.43 14.60 19.91
C ALA A 262 10.71 13.43 19.20
N VAL A 263 11.18 13.07 17.99
CA VAL A 263 10.73 11.90 17.23
C VAL A 263 10.96 10.61 18.03
N CYS A 264 12.17 10.43 18.57
CA CYS A 264 12.51 9.25 19.39
C CYS A 264 11.71 9.19 20.70
N GLU A 265 11.54 10.31 21.40
CA GLU A 265 10.74 10.38 22.63
C GLU A 265 9.28 9.99 22.37
N SER A 266 8.68 10.53 21.30
CA SER A 266 7.31 10.18 20.89
C SER A 266 7.13 8.70 20.56
N GLU A 267 8.10 8.09 19.87
CA GLU A 267 8.07 6.65 19.58
C GLU A 267 8.28 5.80 20.82
N LEU A 268 9.19 6.17 21.71
CA LEU A 268 9.42 5.47 22.97
C LEU A 268 8.16 5.48 23.86
N GLU A 269 7.45 6.61 23.91
CA GLU A 269 6.17 6.70 24.61
C GLU A 269 5.12 5.78 23.98
N ALA A 270 4.98 5.78 22.64
CA ALA A 270 4.04 4.92 21.94
C ALA A 270 4.34 3.42 22.13
N ILE A 271 5.62 3.04 22.12
CA ILE A 271 6.09 1.68 22.41
C ILE A 271 5.78 1.32 23.86
N SER A 272 6.09 2.20 24.82
CA SER A 272 5.80 1.98 26.24
C SER A 272 4.31 1.77 26.49
N LEU A 273 3.44 2.58 25.87
CA LEU A 273 1.98 2.40 25.92
C LEU A 273 1.54 1.05 25.34
N THR A 274 2.17 0.61 24.25
CA THR A 274 1.88 -0.68 23.63
C THR A 274 2.32 -1.84 24.51
N VAL A 275 3.52 -1.76 25.10
CA VAL A 275 4.05 -2.77 26.04
C VAL A 275 3.15 -2.87 27.29
N ASN A 276 2.80 -1.74 27.91
CA ASN A 276 1.91 -1.71 29.08
C ASN A 276 0.53 -2.33 28.80
N ARG A 277 0.00 -2.13 27.59
CA ARG A 277 -1.25 -2.76 27.15
C ARG A 277 -1.09 -4.27 26.97
N ILE A 278 0.01 -4.71 26.35
CA ILE A 278 0.33 -6.13 26.19
C ILE A 278 0.44 -6.82 27.56
N GLU A 279 1.13 -6.19 28.52
CA GLU A 279 1.27 -6.72 29.89
C GLU A 279 -0.07 -6.86 30.63
N LYS A 280 -0.99 -5.90 30.46
CA LYS A 280 -2.33 -5.93 31.08
C LYS A 280 -3.22 -7.04 30.52
N GLU A 281 -3.24 -7.20 29.20
CA GLU A 281 -4.14 -8.14 28.52
C GLU A 281 -3.58 -9.57 28.52
N GLY A 282 -2.26 -9.73 28.58
CA GLY A 282 -1.56 -11.00 28.44
C GLY A 282 -1.64 -11.56 27.02
N HIS A 283 -1.27 -12.83 26.85
CA HIS A 283 -1.14 -13.49 25.53
C HIS A 283 -2.41 -13.45 24.66
N ALA A 284 -3.59 -13.50 25.28
CA ALA A 284 -4.86 -13.45 24.56
C ALA A 284 -5.15 -12.07 23.93
N GLY A 285 -4.73 -10.98 24.60
CA GLY A 285 -4.84 -9.63 24.04
C GLY A 285 -3.86 -9.42 22.90
N TRP A 286 -2.64 -9.92 23.08
CA TRP A 286 -1.61 -9.86 22.06
C TRP A 286 -1.95 -10.65 20.81
N TYR A 287 -2.46 -11.88 20.93
CA TYR A 287 -2.96 -12.65 19.78
C TYR A 287 -4.04 -11.87 19.02
N ARG A 288 -5.05 -11.33 19.74
CA ARG A 288 -6.11 -10.51 19.13
C ARG A 288 -5.55 -9.30 18.40
N GLN A 289 -4.55 -8.63 18.98
CA GLN A 289 -3.91 -7.47 18.38
C GLN A 289 -3.09 -7.85 17.14
N MET A 290 -2.26 -8.90 17.21
CA MET A 290 -1.43 -9.37 16.09
C MET A 290 -2.28 -9.85 14.91
N THR A 291 -3.36 -10.60 15.18
CA THR A 291 -4.32 -11.01 14.15
C THR A 291 -5.07 -9.80 13.57
N GLY A 292 -5.49 -8.86 14.41
CA GLY A 292 -6.19 -7.65 13.97
C GLY A 292 -5.34 -6.70 13.12
N LEU A 293 -4.03 -6.67 13.37
CA LEU A 293 -3.06 -5.85 12.63
C LEU A 293 -2.57 -6.49 11.33
N GLY A 294 -3.03 -7.69 10.97
CA GLY A 294 -2.57 -8.37 9.76
C GLY A 294 -1.07 -8.69 9.77
N LEU A 295 -0.39 -8.58 10.93
CA LEU A 295 1.03 -8.86 11.13
C LEU A 295 1.29 -10.35 11.15
N GLY A 296 0.80 -11.03 10.11
CA GLY A 296 0.70 -12.46 9.95
C GLY A 296 1.66 -13.18 10.85
N TRP A 297 1.12 -13.76 11.91
CA TRP A 297 1.74 -14.87 12.60
C TRP A 297 1.74 -16.08 11.66
N LYS A 298 2.30 -15.90 10.47
CA LYS A 298 2.86 -16.96 9.66
C LYS A 298 4.26 -17.16 10.27
N THR A 299 4.53 -18.37 10.74
CA THR A 299 5.87 -18.88 11.06
C THR A 299 6.60 -18.33 12.30
N MET A 300 5.99 -18.47 13.49
CA MET A 300 6.74 -19.09 14.60
C MET A 300 5.79 -19.98 15.40
N LEU A 301 5.83 -21.26 15.04
CA LEU A 301 5.32 -22.40 15.80
C LEU A 301 3.82 -22.73 15.76
N MET A 302 3.09 -22.49 14.66
CA MET A 302 1.89 -23.28 14.34
C MET A 302 1.80 -23.51 12.84
N ASP A 303 2.36 -24.63 12.39
CA ASP A 303 1.86 -25.29 11.19
C ASP A 303 0.41 -25.64 11.45
N THR A 304 -0.51 -24.75 11.08
CA THR A 304 -1.86 -25.17 10.72
C THR A 304 -1.76 -25.88 9.38
N SER A 305 -1.26 -27.11 9.39
CA SER A 305 -1.63 -28.06 8.35
C SER A 305 -3.11 -28.37 8.56
N PRO A 306 -3.99 -28.09 7.57
CA PRO A 306 -5.42 -28.34 7.67
C PRO A 306 -5.68 -29.83 7.41
N CYS A 307 -5.15 -30.68 8.27
CA CYS A 307 -5.36 -32.11 8.21
C CYS A 307 -5.48 -32.68 9.62
N LEU A 308 -6.74 -32.91 10.03
CA LEU A 308 -7.26 -33.89 11.00
C LEU A 308 -8.29 -33.24 11.93
N ASP A 309 -9.54 -33.25 11.47
CA ASP A 309 -10.77 -33.13 12.27
C ASP A 309 -10.92 -34.31 13.26
N MET A 310 -9.94 -34.54 14.14
CA MET A 310 -10.01 -35.55 15.19
C MET A 310 -9.50 -34.97 16.51
N ALA A 311 -10.16 -33.91 16.99
CA ALA A 311 -10.00 -33.48 18.38
C ALA A 311 -10.68 -34.50 19.31
N GLU A 312 -9.94 -35.51 19.76
CA GLU A 312 -10.44 -36.47 20.75
C GLU A 312 -10.65 -35.78 22.10
N THR A 313 -11.89 -35.87 22.62
CA THR A 313 -12.19 -35.36 23.96
C THR A 313 -11.65 -36.33 25.01
N VAL A 314 -10.47 -36.06 25.54
CA VAL A 314 -9.85 -36.90 26.57
C VAL A 314 -10.27 -36.43 27.97
N LYS A 315 -10.65 -37.38 28.85
CA LYS A 315 -10.97 -37.07 30.25
C LYS A 315 -9.70 -36.66 30.99
N LEU A 316 -9.75 -35.56 31.74
CA LEU A 316 -8.61 -35.02 32.49
C LEU A 316 -7.94 -36.05 33.43
N ASN A 317 -8.68 -37.05 33.92
CA ASN A 317 -8.14 -38.11 34.78
C ASN A 317 -7.18 -39.09 34.09
N SER A 318 -7.20 -39.21 32.76
CA SER A 318 -6.30 -40.13 32.04
C SER A 318 -4.97 -39.48 31.64
N ILE A 319 -4.87 -38.15 31.69
CA ILE A 319 -3.69 -37.38 31.25
C ILE A 319 -2.92 -36.72 32.41
N LYS A 320 -3.44 -36.84 33.64
CA LYS A 320 -2.83 -36.25 34.84
C LYS A 320 -1.77 -37.19 35.44
N GLN A 321 -0.60 -36.64 35.73
CA GLN A 321 0.47 -37.28 36.50
C GLN A 321 0.32 -36.95 38.00
N GLU A 322 0.13 -35.67 38.32
CA GLU A 322 -0.14 -35.20 39.68
C GLU A 322 -1.28 -34.18 39.68
N ALA A 323 -2.10 -34.21 40.72
CA ALA A 323 -3.16 -33.23 40.92
C ALA A 323 -3.16 -32.75 42.36
N ARG A 324 -3.13 -31.43 42.56
CA ARG A 324 -3.22 -30.78 43.87
C ARG A 324 -4.36 -29.81 43.88
N PHE A 325 -5.24 -29.96 44.85
CA PHE A 325 -6.41 -29.11 45.02
C PHE A 325 -6.19 -28.18 46.20
N ALA A 326 -6.25 -26.88 45.95
CA ALA A 326 -6.28 -25.82 46.95
C ALA A 326 -7.70 -25.24 47.04
N ALA A 327 -7.97 -24.48 48.10
CA ALA A 327 -9.27 -23.89 48.31
C ALA A 327 -9.69 -22.96 47.17
N ASN A 328 -8.76 -22.32 46.47
CA ASN A 328 -9.00 -21.37 45.38
C ASN A 328 -8.28 -21.74 44.08
N ALA A 329 -7.74 -22.96 43.97
CA ALA A 329 -7.01 -23.38 42.78
C ALA A 329 -6.96 -24.90 42.64
N MET A 330 -7.04 -25.39 41.41
CA MET A 330 -6.76 -26.78 41.06
C MET A 330 -5.49 -26.80 40.23
N MET A 331 -4.45 -27.49 40.69
CA MET A 331 -3.13 -27.53 40.04
C MET A 331 -2.91 -28.93 39.49
N LEU A 332 -2.63 -29.07 38.20
CA LEU A 332 -2.60 -30.35 37.50
C LEU A 332 -1.33 -30.47 36.68
N LYS A 333 -0.43 -31.38 37.06
CA LYS A 333 0.75 -31.75 36.28
C LYS A 333 0.37 -32.84 35.28
N LEU A 334 0.58 -32.59 33.99
CA LEU A 334 0.30 -33.55 32.93
C LEU A 334 1.47 -34.52 32.72
N THR A 335 1.17 -35.76 32.32
CA THR A 335 2.16 -36.85 32.13
C THR A 335 3.12 -36.59 30.99
N CYS A 336 2.64 -35.95 29.92
CA CYS A 336 3.44 -35.57 28.78
C CYS A 336 2.89 -34.27 28.17
N HIS A 337 3.44 -33.89 27.02
CA HIS A 337 3.10 -32.66 26.33
C HIS A 337 1.83 -32.88 25.51
N TYR A 338 0.83 -32.02 25.73
CA TYR A 338 -0.48 -32.14 25.09
C TYR A 338 -0.86 -30.84 24.40
N GLU A 339 -1.20 -30.94 23.13
CA GLU A 339 -1.75 -29.83 22.37
C GLU A 339 -3.24 -29.63 22.72
N ILE A 340 -3.52 -28.74 23.69
CA ILE A 340 -4.89 -28.50 24.18
C ILE A 340 -5.52 -27.30 23.45
N SER A 341 -6.53 -27.55 22.62
CA SER A 341 -7.31 -26.51 21.93
C SER A 341 -8.52 -26.00 22.71
N LYS A 342 -9.12 -26.85 23.57
CA LYS A 342 -10.35 -26.54 24.29
C LYS A 342 -10.38 -27.23 25.65
N VAL A 343 -10.69 -26.46 26.70
CA VAL A 343 -10.90 -26.97 28.06
C VAL A 343 -12.37 -26.80 28.42
N ILE A 344 -13.01 -27.92 28.79
CA ILE A 344 -14.40 -27.96 29.21
C ILE A 344 -14.43 -28.24 30.70
N ILE A 345 -14.85 -27.26 31.49
CA ILE A 345 -14.97 -27.40 32.95
C ILE A 345 -16.45 -27.53 33.30
N LYS A 346 -16.82 -28.65 33.93
CA LYS A 346 -18.12 -28.80 34.58
C LYS A 346 -18.04 -28.17 35.97
N LEU A 347 -18.84 -27.15 36.23
CA LEU A 347 -18.79 -26.42 37.50
C LEU A 347 -19.20 -27.27 38.71
N THR A 348 -20.00 -28.32 38.48
CA THR A 348 -20.40 -29.33 39.47
C THR A 348 -19.23 -30.13 40.04
N ASP A 349 -18.15 -30.28 39.28
CA ASP A 349 -17.01 -31.13 39.63
C ASP A 349 -15.96 -30.36 40.44
N VAL A 350 -16.06 -29.03 40.48
CA VAL A 350 -15.06 -28.16 41.11
C VAL A 350 -15.47 -27.73 42.52
N LYS A 351 -16.69 -27.21 42.70
CA LYS A 351 -17.27 -26.89 44.02
C LYS A 351 -18.79 -26.93 43.98
N ARG A 352 -19.42 -27.75 44.83
CA ARG A 352 -20.88 -27.88 44.91
C ARG A 352 -21.61 -26.72 45.60
N ASN A 353 -20.93 -25.95 46.47
CA ASN A 353 -21.60 -25.06 47.45
C ASN A 353 -21.17 -23.57 47.42
N LYS A 354 -20.38 -23.09 46.45
CA LYS A 354 -19.96 -21.66 46.37
C LYS A 354 -20.08 -21.12 44.94
N MET A 355 -20.61 -19.90 44.80
CA MET A 355 -20.68 -19.19 43.51
C MET A 355 -19.28 -18.86 42.98
N ILE A 356 -19.04 -19.18 41.71
CA ILE A 356 -17.78 -18.92 41.01
C ILE A 356 -18.03 -17.76 40.05
N LYS A 357 -17.42 -16.60 40.29
CA LYS A 357 -17.62 -15.41 39.42
C LYS A 357 -16.69 -15.38 38.21
N ARG A 358 -15.47 -15.90 38.36
CA ARG A 358 -14.44 -15.86 37.34
C ARG A 358 -13.56 -17.10 37.42
N VAL A 359 -13.29 -17.70 36.26
CA VAL A 359 -12.35 -18.81 36.11
C VAL A 359 -11.18 -18.30 35.29
N ASN A 360 -9.98 -18.41 35.86
CA ASN A 360 -8.75 -18.07 35.16
C ASN A 360 -7.93 -19.35 34.96
N LEU A 361 -7.56 -19.61 33.72
CA LEU A 361 -6.66 -20.69 33.35
C LEU A 361 -5.24 -20.14 33.24
N PHE A 362 -4.34 -20.72 34.03
CA PHE A 362 -2.92 -20.41 34.00
C PHE A 362 -2.10 -21.62 33.57
N TYR A 363 -0.98 -21.38 32.88
CA TYR A 363 -0.01 -22.39 32.49
C TYR A 363 1.41 -21.95 32.84
N CYS A 364 2.31 -22.92 33.02
CA CYS A 364 3.73 -22.70 33.20
C CYS A 364 4.50 -23.42 32.06
N PRO A 365 5.35 -22.72 31.28
CA PRO A 365 6.12 -23.33 30.21
C PRO A 365 7.45 -23.97 30.67
N LYS A 366 7.86 -23.78 31.92
CA LYS A 366 9.12 -24.34 32.46
C LYS A 366 8.87 -25.70 33.09
N SER A 367 9.76 -26.67 32.85
CA SER A 367 9.71 -27.98 33.51
C SER A 367 10.05 -27.82 35.00
N VAL A 368 9.06 -28.02 35.86
CA VAL A 368 9.22 -27.96 37.31
C VAL A 368 9.26 -29.38 37.89
N GLU A 369 10.25 -29.66 38.74
CA GLU A 369 10.43 -30.98 39.34
C GLU A 369 9.31 -31.29 40.35
N SER A 370 8.84 -30.28 41.10
CA SER A 370 7.77 -30.42 42.09
C SER A 370 6.74 -29.29 42.04
N ALA A 371 5.44 -29.65 42.09
CA ALA A 371 4.31 -28.72 42.19
C ALA A 371 4.33 -27.81 43.45
N VAL A 372 5.31 -27.99 44.36
CA VAL A 372 5.54 -27.13 45.52
C VAL A 372 6.18 -25.80 45.10
N GLU A 373 7.09 -25.81 44.12
CA GLU A 373 7.81 -24.60 43.67
C GLU A 373 6.89 -23.59 42.99
N LEU A 374 5.84 -24.06 42.33
CA LEU A 374 4.82 -23.20 41.70
C LEU A 374 3.88 -22.52 42.70
N LYS A 375 3.82 -22.97 43.96
CA LYS A 375 3.13 -22.22 45.03
C LYS A 375 3.96 -21.06 45.56
N THR A 376 5.27 -21.23 45.61
CA THR A 376 6.22 -20.23 46.14
C THR A 376 6.54 -19.12 45.16
N CYS A 377 6.42 -19.36 43.84
CA CYS A 377 6.75 -18.39 42.79
C CYS A 377 5.55 -18.10 41.86
N PRO A 378 4.65 -17.16 42.21
CA PRO A 378 3.48 -16.82 41.40
C PRO A 378 3.83 -16.21 40.02
N GLU A 379 5.05 -15.67 39.86
CA GLU A 379 5.54 -15.05 38.62
C GLU A 379 5.78 -16.05 37.47
N LEU A 380 5.87 -17.34 37.77
CA LEU A 380 6.03 -18.39 36.77
C LEU A 380 4.73 -18.70 36.01
N TRP A 381 3.60 -18.21 36.52
CA TRP A 381 2.27 -18.45 35.95
C TRP A 381 1.95 -17.44 34.85
N GLN A 382 1.70 -17.93 33.65
CA GLN A 382 1.19 -17.12 32.53
C GLN A 382 -0.31 -17.37 32.35
N ARG A 383 -1.08 -16.29 32.17
CA ARG A 383 -2.54 -16.35 32.01
C ARG A 383 -2.89 -16.73 30.57
N ALA A 384 -3.47 -17.91 30.36
CA ALA A 384 -3.89 -18.40 29.05
C ALA A 384 -5.30 -17.94 28.68
N SER A 385 -6.25 -17.97 29.61
CA SER A 385 -7.62 -17.52 29.35
C SER A 385 -8.33 -17.13 30.64
N SER A 386 -9.29 -16.21 30.53
CA SER A 386 -10.14 -15.78 31.63
C SER A 386 -11.59 -15.76 31.14
N CYS A 387 -12.49 -16.37 31.91
CA CYS A 387 -13.91 -16.37 31.63
C CYS A 387 -14.68 -15.94 32.88
N SER A 388 -15.57 -14.94 32.73
CA SER A 388 -16.54 -14.55 33.74
C SER A 388 -17.79 -15.41 33.62
N VAL A 389 -18.25 -15.95 34.74
CA VAL A 389 -19.34 -16.93 34.77
C VAL A 389 -20.63 -16.24 35.21
N SER A 390 -21.70 -16.38 34.43
CA SER A 390 -23.05 -15.95 34.80
C SER A 390 -23.76 -17.05 35.60
N ILE A 391 -24.73 -16.66 36.43
CA ILE A 391 -25.35 -17.44 37.54
C ILE A 391 -25.98 -18.78 37.10
N TYR A 392 -26.17 -19.02 35.79
CA TYR A 392 -26.91 -20.17 35.25
C TYR A 392 -26.11 -21.13 34.36
N VAL A 393 -24.78 -20.96 34.26
CA VAL A 393 -23.97 -21.79 33.35
C VAL A 393 -23.48 -23.06 34.05
N ILE A 394 -23.76 -24.23 33.48
CA ILE A 394 -23.34 -25.56 34.00
C ILE A 394 -21.99 -26.00 33.39
N HIS A 395 -21.70 -25.55 32.16
CA HIS A 395 -20.49 -25.87 31.41
C HIS A 395 -19.76 -24.60 30.96
N ILE A 396 -18.52 -24.45 31.37
CA ILE A 396 -17.65 -23.39 30.84
C ILE A 396 -16.81 -23.97 29.71
N TYR A 397 -16.88 -23.32 28.56
CA TYR A 397 -16.03 -23.59 27.42
C TYR A 397 -14.92 -22.54 27.38
N LEU A 398 -13.71 -22.93 27.77
CA LEU A 398 -12.51 -22.10 27.59
C LEU A 398 -11.84 -22.57 26.31
N LEU A 399 -12.00 -21.79 25.23
CA LEU A 399 -11.21 -21.97 24.01
C LEU A 399 -9.80 -21.47 24.29
N LEU A 400 -8.81 -22.33 24.06
CA LEU A 400 -7.40 -21.97 24.15
C LEU A 400 -6.93 -21.65 22.75
N TYR A 401 -6.50 -20.41 22.55
CA TYR A 401 -5.99 -19.94 21.26
C TYR A 401 -4.54 -20.39 20.98
N ILE A 402 -3.98 -21.25 21.84
CA ILE A 402 -2.63 -21.82 21.74
C ILE A 402 -2.73 -23.31 22.09
N TYR A 403 -2.26 -24.20 21.22
CA TYR A 403 -1.90 -25.57 21.59
C TYR A 403 -0.75 -25.52 22.61
N ILE A 404 -1.02 -25.87 23.87
CA ILE A 404 -0.02 -25.83 24.95
C ILE A 404 0.94 -27.02 24.84
N ALA A 405 1.84 -27.00 23.87
CA ALA A 405 2.96 -27.92 23.89
C ALA A 405 3.89 -27.54 25.06
N PHE A 406 4.09 -28.51 25.95
CA PHE A 406 5.09 -28.58 27.01
C PHE A 406 4.65 -28.37 28.47
N PHE A 407 5.26 -29.21 29.34
CA PHE A 407 4.93 -29.64 30.71
C PHE A 407 3.96 -28.74 31.49
N CYS A 408 2.67 -28.91 31.22
CA CYS A 408 1.68 -28.03 31.81
C CYS A 408 1.38 -28.50 33.23
N GLU A 409 1.88 -27.78 34.23
CA GLU A 409 1.15 -27.65 35.49
C GLU A 409 0.02 -26.65 35.21
N MET A 410 -1.23 -27.10 35.10
CA MET A 410 -2.40 -26.23 34.95
C MET A 410 -2.90 -25.83 36.33
N VAL A 411 -2.77 -24.56 36.72
CA VAL A 411 -3.58 -23.97 37.79
C VAL A 411 -4.89 -23.47 37.18
N GLY A 412 -5.97 -24.20 37.40
CA GLY A 412 -7.31 -23.64 37.39
C GLY A 412 -7.50 -22.88 38.70
N SER A 413 -7.10 -21.62 38.77
CA SER A 413 -7.44 -20.79 39.93
C SER A 413 -8.94 -20.49 39.89
N LEU A 414 -9.67 -21.08 40.84
CA LEU A 414 -11.00 -20.63 41.20
C LEU A 414 -10.86 -19.56 42.26
N ILE A 415 -10.88 -18.30 41.82
CA ILE A 415 -11.11 -17.22 42.77
C ILE A 415 -12.49 -17.49 43.40
N THR A 416 -12.47 -17.92 44.66
CA THR A 416 -13.68 -17.99 45.49
C THR A 416 -13.54 -16.94 46.57
N PHE A 417 -14.53 -16.03 46.55
CA PHE A 417 -14.64 -14.72 47.19
C PHE A 417 -13.94 -13.58 46.47
#